data_AF-A0A932MF89-F1
#
_entry.id   AF-A0A932MF89-F1
#
_cell.length_a   1.000
_cell.length_b   1.000
_cell.length_c   1.000
_cell.angle_alpha   90.00
_cell.angle_beta   90.00
_cell.angle_gamma   90.00
#
_symmetry.space_group_name_H-M   'P 1'
#
loop_
_entity.id
_entity.type
_entity.pdbx_description
1 polymer ?
#
loop_
_entity_poly.entity_id
_entity_poly.type
_entity_poly.pdbx_seq_one_letter_code
_entity_poly.pdbx_strand_id
1 'polypeptide(L)' 'MQITKDMKIEEVVQQFPETIQVFSRFGVGCLGCSAAQYDNVEQGAAIHGLDTEQLLQELNACIAARA' A
#
# COMPACT_ATOMS: atom_id res chain seq x y z
N MET A 1 -0.41 -15.28 -1.92
CA MET A 1 0.65 -14.42 -1.36
C MET A 1 -0.03 -13.37 -0.49
N GLN A 2 0.64 -12.83 0.54
CA GLN A 2 0.02 -11.89 1.48
C GLN A 2 0.91 -10.66 1.63
N ILE A 3 0.33 -9.47 1.49
CA ILE A 3 0.99 -8.19 1.77
C ILE A 3 0.96 -7.97 3.28
N THR A 4 2.11 -7.62 3.86
CA THR A 4 2.25 -7.30 5.29
C THR A 4 2.62 -5.83 5.48
N LYS A 5 2.43 -5.35 6.71
CA LYS A 5 2.65 -3.95 7.08
C LYS A 5 4.11 -3.47 6.94
N ASP A 6 5.05 -4.42 7.01
CA ASP A 6 6.49 -4.18 6.95
C ASP A 6 7.04 -4.06 5.52
N MET A 7 6.26 -4.48 4.51
CA MET A 7 6.66 -4.40 3.11
C MET A 7 6.79 -2.95 2.66
N LYS A 8 7.78 -2.66 1.81
CA LYS A 8 7.89 -1.33 1.20
C LYS A 8 6.74 -1.12 0.25
N ILE A 9 6.17 0.09 0.27
CA ILE A 9 5.08 0.45 -0.64
C ILE A 9 5.55 0.28 -2.09
N GLU A 10 6.80 0.66 -2.41
CA GLU A 10 7.41 0.45 -3.72
C GLU A 10 7.42 -1.03 -4.14
N GLU A 11 7.87 -1.93 -3.25
CA GLU A 11 7.90 -3.37 -3.53
C GLU A 11 6.49 -3.92 -3.78
N VAL A 12 5.51 -3.48 -2.99
CA VAL A 12 4.10 -3.86 -3.16
C VAL A 12 3.58 -3.42 -4.53
N VAL A 13 3.79 -2.16 -4.94
CA VAL A 13 3.27 -1.68 -6.24
C VAL A 13 4.03 -2.25 -7.43
N GLN A 14 5.34 -2.54 -7.30
CA GLN A 14 6.12 -3.20 -8.34
C GLN A 14 5.65 -4.65 -8.55
N GLN A 15 5.36 -5.36 -7.47
CA GLN A 15 4.93 -6.75 -7.52
C GLN A 15 3.44 -6.89 -7.86
N PHE A 16 2.63 -5.93 -7.43
CA PHE A 16 1.18 -5.89 -7.59
C PHE A 16 0.71 -4.51 -8.09
N PRO A 17 0.89 -4.18 -9.37
CA PRO A 17 0.51 -2.88 -9.92
C PRO A 17 -0.96 -2.50 -9.71
N GLU A 18 -1.86 -3.50 -9.57
CA GLU A 18 -3.27 -3.31 -9.24
C GLU A 18 -3.50 -2.62 -7.89
N THR A 19 -2.57 -2.77 -6.94
CA THR A 19 -2.65 -2.14 -5.60
C THR A 19 -2.50 -0.63 -5.63
N ILE A 20 -1.98 -0.04 -6.72
CA ILE A 20 -1.89 1.41 -6.91
C ILE A 20 -3.28 2.07 -6.72
N GLN A 21 -4.35 1.42 -7.20
CA GLN A 21 -5.70 1.95 -7.04
C GLN A 21 -6.16 1.94 -5.57
N VAL A 22 -5.73 0.94 -4.79
CA VAL A 22 -6.04 0.88 -3.35
C VAL A 22 -5.30 2.01 -2.62
N PHE A 23 -3.98 2.14 -2.82
CA PHE A 23 -3.22 3.25 -2.23
C PHE A 23 -3.78 4.62 -2.59
N SER A 24 -4.19 4.83 -3.85
CA SER A 24 -4.83 6.07 -4.31
C SER A 24 -6.16 6.35 -3.60
N ARG A 25 -7.04 5.35 -3.43
CA ARG A 25 -8.32 5.48 -2.70
C ARG A 25 -8.11 5.87 -1.24
N PHE A 26 -7.05 5.39 -0.63
CA PHE A 26 -6.67 5.69 0.74
C PHE A 26 -5.89 7.02 0.88
N GLY A 27 -5.64 7.74 -0.22
CA GLY A 27 -4.91 9.01 -0.17
C GLY A 27 -3.39 8.87 -0.04
N VAL A 28 -2.86 7.65 -0.16
CA VAL A 28 -1.43 7.37 -0.32
C VAL A 28 -1.04 7.62 -1.78
N GLY A 29 -1.26 8.85 -2.25
CA GLY A 29 -1.07 9.26 -3.65
C GLY A 29 0.35 9.72 -3.99
N CYS A 30 1.23 9.82 -3.01
CA CYS A 30 2.59 10.34 -3.19
C CYS A 30 3.61 9.26 -3.58
N LEU A 31 3.24 8.28 -4.40
CA LEU A 31 4.16 7.25 -4.92
C LEU A 31 5.36 7.83 -5.72
N GLY A 32 5.36 9.15 -6.00
CA GLY A 32 6.49 9.89 -6.58
C GLY A 32 7.08 11.01 -5.71
N CYS A 33 6.67 11.14 -4.44
CA CYS A 33 7.30 12.08 -3.51
C CYS A 33 8.51 11.41 -2.88
N SER A 34 9.66 12.10 -2.86
CA SER A 34 10.95 11.58 -2.38
C SER A 34 10.90 11.02 -0.95
N ALA A 35 9.93 11.44 -0.14
CA ALA A 35 9.70 10.92 1.20
C ALA A 35 9.03 9.53 1.21
N ALA A 36 8.08 9.28 0.31
CA ALA A 36 7.29 8.05 0.29
C ALA A 36 8.03 6.83 -0.29
N GLN A 37 9.16 7.06 -0.99
CA GLN A 37 9.97 5.98 -1.56
C GLN A 37 10.55 5.04 -0.50
N TYR A 38 10.68 5.52 0.74
CA TYR A 38 11.27 4.75 1.84
C TYR A 38 10.25 4.24 2.84
N ASP A 39 8.96 4.53 2.68
CA ASP A 39 7.94 4.12 3.64
C ASP A 39 7.52 2.66 3.43
N ASN A 40 7.34 1.95 4.53
CA ASN A 40 6.55 0.71 4.53
C ASN A 40 5.05 1.03 4.60
N VAL A 41 4.21 0.01 4.43
CA VAL A 41 2.75 0.17 4.44
C VAL A 41 2.25 0.77 5.76
N GLU A 42 2.79 0.37 6.91
CA GLU A 42 2.42 0.94 8.22
C GLU A 42 2.76 2.42 8.35
N GLN A 43 3.96 2.82 7.92
CA GLN A 43 4.44 4.20 7.95
C GLN A 43 3.61 5.09 7.01
N GLY A 44 3.38 4.62 5.78
CA GLY A 44 2.52 5.32 4.83
C GLY A 44 1.09 5.48 5.34
N ALA A 45 0.54 4.46 6.00
CA ALA A 45 -0.76 4.57 6.65
C ALA A 45 -0.74 5.62 7.79
N ALA A 46 0.25 5.54 8.69
CA ALA A 46 0.35 6.41 9.85
C ALA A 46 0.55 7.90 9.50
N ILE A 47 1.40 8.22 8.51
CA ILE A 47 1.65 9.60 8.05
C ILE A 47 0.37 10.27 7.53
N HIS A 48 -0.52 9.47 6.93
CA HIS A 48 -1.78 9.92 6.37
C HIS A 48 -2.98 9.72 7.32
N GLY A 49 -2.75 9.27 8.57
CA GLY A 49 -3.82 9.05 9.56
C GLY A 49 -4.78 7.92 9.19
N LEU A 50 -4.32 6.94 8.42
CA LEU A 50 -5.09 5.80 7.92
C LEU A 50 -5.02 4.62 8.87
N ASP A 51 -6.07 3.80 8.87
CA ASP A 51 -6.05 2.49 9.53
C ASP A 51 -5.23 1.50 8.71
N THR A 52 -4.07 1.12 9.24
CA THR A 52 -3.16 0.14 8.61
C THR A 52 -3.84 -1.20 8.36
N GLU A 53 -4.67 -1.68 9.28
CA GLU A 53 -5.36 -2.97 9.13
C GLU A 53 -6.39 -2.91 8.00
N GLN A 54 -7.13 -1.81 7.91
CA GLN A 54 -8.07 -1.59 6.81
C GLN A 54 -7.36 -1.54 5.46
N LEU A 55 -6.22 -0.84 5.38
CA LEU A 55 -5.41 -0.77 4.16
C LEU A 55 -4.89 -2.15 3.75
N LEU A 56 -4.37 -2.95 4.70
CA LEU A 56 -3.90 -4.31 4.43
C LEU A 56 -5.01 -5.23 3.96
N GLN A 57 -6.22 -5.10 4.51
CA GLN A 57 -7.37 -5.90 4.07
C GLN A 57 -7.71 -5.63 2.61
N GLU A 58 -7.80 -4.35 2.21
CA GLU A 58 -8.11 -3.97 0.83
C GLU A 58 -6.98 -4.34 -0.15
N LEU A 59 -5.71 -4.19 0.27
CA LEU A 59 -4.55 -4.61 -0.52
C LEU A 59 -4.56 -6.12 -0.77
N ASN A 60 -4.78 -6.91 0.27
CA ASN A 60 -4.82 -8.37 0.17
C ASN A 60 -6.05 -8.87 -0.61
N ALA A 61 -7.19 -8.21 -0.47
CA ALA A 61 -8.39 -8.50 -1.27
C ALA A 61 -8.15 -8.20 -2.76
N CYS A 62 -7.47 -7.09 -3.07
CA CYS A 62 -7.13 -6.70 -4.44
C CYS A 62 -6.28 -7.76 -5.16
N ILE A 63 -5.22 -8.26 -4.50
CA ILE A 63 -4.35 -9.29 -5.11
C ILE A 63 -4.99 -10.67 -5.13
N ALA A 64 -5.93 -10.97 -4.23
CA ALA A 64 -6.68 -12.23 -4.24
C ALA A 64 -7.68 -12.29 -5.41
N ALA A 65 -8.27 -11.16 -5.79
CA ALA A 65 -9.19 -11.07 -6.94
C ALA A 65 -8.51 -11.18 -8.32
N ARG A 66 -7.16 -11.13 -8.35
CA ARG A 66 -6.36 -11.37 -9.55
C ARG A 66 -6.13 -12.87 -9.85
N ALA A 67 -6.36 -13.74 -8.86
CA ALA A 67 -6.10 -15.18 -8.95
C ALA A 67 -7.15 -15.95 -9.76
#